data_AF-A0A2V7VWF6-F1
#
_entry.id   AF-A0A2V7VWF6-F1
#
_cell.length_a   1.000
_cell.length_b   1.000
_cell.length_c   1.000
_cell.angle_alpha   90.00
_cell.angle_beta   90.00
_cell.angle_gamma   90.00
#
_symmetry.space_group_name_H-M   'P 1'
#
loop_
_entity.id
_entity.type
_entity.pdbx_description
1 polymer ?
#
loop_
_entity_poly.entity_id
_entity_poly.type
_entity_poly.pdbx_seq_one_letter_code
_entity_poly.pdbx_strand_id
1 'polypeptide(L)'
;IARGIDWGFLEQATYRATHPDYPPLVPLCFDFFALVRGAWNDQAFGLINVAFAGALLLIVYRVAREETLSPLAAAAVTFAMVPLAAVPWIGIGEGPFVAYATAGLLLMRRNVTAAAVMLGLAAFTKNEGLTLIVAAAIALTVVGRRRDVIRLWPAIAIPAPWLIARAMHRLPMDIVTAGFFSRIAERLANPAPLVQALQQASLGKHLLWIALLLGIVIAARVLWVRERFVLIALALQLVFYVVAYLATPHDIAWHVRWSWDRLVWHLMPALTAVVLTSLAKLAVPAER
;
A
#
# COMPACT_ATOMS: atom_id res chain seq x y z
N ILE A 1 28.54 13.61 22.15
CA ILE A 1 27.68 12.59 21.50
C ILE A 1 26.26 12.88 21.95
N ALA A 2 25.38 13.30 21.03
CA ALA A 2 23.97 13.54 21.35
C ALA A 2 23.33 12.20 21.77
N ARG A 3 22.66 12.16 22.92
CA ARG A 3 21.92 10.98 23.42
C ARG A 3 20.53 10.85 22.74
N GLY A 4 20.44 11.19 21.45
CA GLY A 4 19.18 11.30 20.71
C GLY A 4 19.36 11.84 19.30
N ILE A 5 18.24 12.02 18.58
CA ILE A 5 18.20 12.66 17.27
C ILE A 5 18.59 14.13 17.44
N ASP A 6 19.59 14.59 16.69
CA ASP A 6 19.90 16.02 16.60
C ASP A 6 18.77 16.71 15.84
N TRP A 7 17.86 17.37 16.55
CA TRP A 7 16.73 18.07 15.93
C TRP A 7 17.13 19.38 15.26
N GLY A 8 18.40 19.81 15.34
CA GLY A 8 18.89 21.04 14.70
C GLY A 8 18.71 21.05 13.18
N PHE A 9 18.55 19.90 12.51
CA PHE A 9 18.22 19.87 11.09
C PHE A 9 16.81 20.40 10.78
N LEU A 10 15.86 20.35 11.74
CA LEU A 10 14.53 20.93 11.57
C LEU A 10 14.56 22.47 11.63
N GLU A 11 15.59 23.05 12.26
CA GLU A 11 15.78 24.50 12.32
C GLU A 11 16.32 25.06 10.99
N GLN A 12 16.80 24.19 10.09
CA GLN A 12 17.28 24.61 8.77
C GLN A 12 16.10 24.90 7.85
N ALA A 13 15.79 26.19 7.67
CA ALA A 13 14.75 26.68 6.75
C ALA A 13 14.91 26.18 5.29
N THR A 14 16.10 25.69 4.93
CA THR A 14 16.43 25.17 3.60
C THR A 14 16.30 23.65 3.48
N TYR A 15 15.95 22.92 4.55
CA TYR A 15 15.75 21.47 4.47
C TYR A 15 14.43 21.13 3.79
N ARG A 16 14.41 21.26 2.45
CA ARG A 16 13.25 21.01 1.58
C ARG A 16 12.80 19.55 1.53
N ALA A 17 13.53 18.64 2.19
CA ALA A 17 13.19 17.24 2.30
C ALA A 17 12.29 16.92 3.51
N THR A 18 11.85 17.92 4.30
CA THR A 18 10.76 17.70 5.25
C THR A 18 9.45 17.47 4.49
N HIS A 19 8.83 16.31 4.69
CA HIS A 19 7.46 16.01 4.27
C HIS A 19 6.54 16.03 5.51
N PRO A 20 6.21 17.22 6.05
CA PRO A 20 5.37 17.33 7.25
C PRO A 20 3.93 16.85 7.00
N ASP A 21 3.59 16.62 5.73
CA ASP A 21 2.33 16.09 5.26
C ASP A 21 2.27 14.56 5.26
N TYR A 22 3.32 13.86 5.73
CA TYR A 22 3.30 12.41 5.88
C TYR A 22 2.84 11.99 7.28
N PRO A 23 2.10 10.88 7.38
CA PRO A 23 1.75 10.27 8.65
C PRO A 23 2.98 9.81 9.47
N PRO A 24 2.92 9.85 10.82
CA PRO A 24 4.11 9.70 11.65
C PRO A 24 4.45 8.25 12.05
N LEU A 25 3.71 7.21 11.64
CA LEU A 25 3.97 5.85 12.16
C LEU A 25 5.41 5.38 11.94
N VAL A 26 5.95 5.63 10.75
CA VAL A 26 7.31 5.21 10.36
C VAL A 26 8.37 5.93 11.22
N PRO A 27 8.40 7.28 11.30
CA PRO A 27 9.35 7.95 12.18
C PRO A 27 9.14 7.58 13.66
N LEU A 28 7.90 7.38 14.13
CA LEU A 28 7.66 6.93 15.51
C LEU A 28 8.22 5.53 15.78
N CYS A 29 8.17 4.62 14.81
CA CYS A 29 8.84 3.33 14.94
C CYS A 29 10.35 3.50 15.08
N PHE A 30 10.96 4.42 14.33
CA PHE A 30 12.39 4.69 14.41
C PHE A 30 12.78 5.35 15.74
N ASP A 31 12.01 6.33 16.18
CA ASP A 31 12.17 7.01 17.46
C ASP A 31 12.11 6.03 18.62
N PHE A 32 11.16 5.09 18.59
CA PHE A 32 11.06 4.04 19.61
C PHE A 32 12.37 3.25 19.75
N PHE A 33 12.97 2.79 18.66
CA PHE A 33 14.25 2.07 18.71
C PHE A 33 15.40 2.96 19.19
N ALA A 34 15.44 4.22 18.76
CA ALA A 34 16.45 5.16 19.21
C ALA A 34 16.35 5.43 20.73
N LEU A 35 15.14 5.60 21.24
CA LEU A 35 14.86 5.82 22.66
C LEU A 35 15.22 4.61 23.51
N VAL A 36 14.79 3.41 23.11
CA VAL A 36 15.09 2.16 23.84
C VAL A 36 16.59 1.87 23.87
N ARG A 37 17.30 2.16 22.77
CA ARG A 37 18.75 1.96 22.68
C ARG A 37 19.55 3.10 23.34
N GLY A 38 18.95 4.27 23.55
CA GLY A 38 19.64 5.50 23.97
C GLY A 38 20.58 6.07 22.89
N ALA A 39 20.45 5.62 21.64
CA ALA A 39 21.27 6.05 20.51
C ALA A 39 20.59 5.74 19.17
N TRP A 40 20.85 6.59 18.17
CA TRP A 40 20.43 6.37 16.79
C TRP A 40 21.09 5.13 16.17
N ASN A 41 20.35 4.39 15.34
CA ASN A 41 20.86 3.20 14.65
C ASN A 41 20.14 2.96 13.31
N ASP A 42 20.80 3.31 12.20
CA ASP A 42 20.25 3.11 10.85
C ASP A 42 19.96 1.64 10.52
N GLN A 43 20.67 0.69 11.15
CA GLN A 43 20.44 -0.74 10.93
C GLN A 43 19.05 -1.19 11.42
N ALA A 44 18.45 -0.45 12.35
CA ALA A 44 17.10 -0.74 12.82
C ALA A 44 16.06 -0.65 11.69
N PHE A 45 16.30 0.15 10.65
CA PHE A 45 15.41 0.25 9.49
C PHE A 45 15.29 -1.07 8.73
N GLY A 46 16.43 -1.74 8.54
CA GLY A 46 16.45 -3.06 7.91
C GLY A 46 15.67 -4.08 8.73
N LEU A 47 15.88 -4.09 10.06
CA LEU A 47 15.17 -4.99 10.96
C LEU A 47 13.66 -4.77 10.94
N ILE A 48 13.22 -3.51 10.99
CA ILE A 48 11.79 -3.14 10.92
C ILE A 48 11.19 -3.59 9.59
N ASN A 49 11.88 -3.34 8.47
CA ASN A 49 11.41 -3.75 7.15
C ASN A 49 11.25 -5.27 7.04
N VAL A 50 12.23 -6.04 7.55
CA VAL A 50 12.17 -7.51 7.61
C VAL A 50 11.04 -7.99 8.52
N ALA A 51 10.82 -7.32 9.67
CA ALA A 51 9.72 -7.66 10.57
C ALA A 51 8.35 -7.47 9.89
N PHE A 52 8.16 -6.38 9.15
CA PHE A 52 6.93 -6.16 8.36
C PHE A 52 6.76 -7.19 7.24
N ALA A 53 7.83 -7.51 6.52
CA ALA A 53 7.80 -8.55 5.50
C ALA A 53 7.41 -9.91 6.11
N GLY A 54 8.04 -10.30 7.22
CA GLY A 54 7.73 -11.53 7.95
C GLY A 54 6.29 -11.58 8.44
N ALA A 55 5.79 -10.50 9.04
CA ALA A 55 4.40 -10.41 9.48
C ALA A 55 3.40 -10.55 8.31
N LEU A 56 3.67 -9.89 7.17
CA LEU A 56 2.85 -10.05 5.97
C LEU A 56 2.86 -11.51 5.48
N LEU A 57 4.03 -12.14 5.41
CA LEU A 57 4.17 -13.54 4.97
C LEU A 57 3.40 -14.51 5.88
N LEU A 58 3.40 -14.29 7.20
CA LEU A 58 2.61 -15.10 8.13
C LEU A 58 1.10 -14.94 7.90
N ILE A 59 0.64 -13.72 7.61
CA ILE A 59 -0.77 -13.46 7.27
C ILE A 59 -1.14 -14.13 5.95
N VAL A 60 -0.29 -13.99 4.92
CA VAL A 60 -0.48 -14.66 3.62
C VAL A 60 -0.54 -16.17 3.79
N TYR A 61 0.38 -16.76 4.55
CA TYR A 61 0.39 -18.20 4.82
C TYR A 61 -0.93 -18.65 5.45
N ARG A 62 -1.38 -17.94 6.49
CA ARG A 62 -2.64 -18.27 7.17
C ARG A 62 -3.83 -18.16 6.22
N VAL A 63 -3.93 -17.06 5.47
CA VAL A 63 -5.01 -16.84 4.50
C VAL A 63 -5.01 -17.93 3.43
N ALA A 64 -3.85 -18.23 2.84
CA ALA A 64 -3.73 -19.26 1.82
C ALA A 64 -4.05 -20.66 2.36
N ARG A 65 -3.61 -20.99 3.58
CA ARG A 65 -3.93 -22.25 4.26
C ARG A 65 -5.43 -22.41 4.48
N GLU A 66 -6.11 -21.37 4.93
CA GLU A 66 -7.56 -21.38 5.13
C GLU A 66 -8.34 -21.51 3.81
N GLU A 67 -7.86 -20.91 2.71
CA GLU A 67 -8.55 -20.98 1.41
C GLU A 67 -8.33 -22.28 0.63
N THR A 68 -7.13 -22.87 0.76
CA THR A 68 -6.70 -24.06 0.00
C THR A 68 -6.82 -25.34 0.78
N LEU A 69 -6.93 -25.27 2.12
CA LEU A 69 -6.88 -26.41 3.04
C LEU A 69 -5.60 -27.26 2.94
N SER A 70 -4.56 -26.77 2.24
CA SER A 70 -3.31 -27.48 2.01
C SER A 70 -2.12 -26.69 2.59
N PRO A 71 -1.39 -27.25 3.59
CA PRO A 71 -0.20 -26.62 4.13
C PRO A 71 0.90 -26.41 3.09
N LEU A 72 1.05 -27.36 2.15
CA LEU A 72 2.03 -27.28 1.08
C LEU A 72 1.70 -26.15 0.10
N ALA A 73 0.44 -26.06 -0.32
CA ALA A 73 -0.01 -24.97 -1.19
C ALA A 73 0.17 -23.61 -0.51
N ALA A 74 -0.19 -23.49 0.77
CA ALA A 74 0.02 -22.27 1.54
C ALA A 74 1.50 -21.88 1.65
N ALA A 75 2.39 -22.86 1.89
CA ALA A 75 3.83 -22.63 1.92
C ALA A 75 4.36 -22.16 0.56
N ALA A 76 3.92 -22.77 -0.55
CA ALA A 76 4.31 -22.38 -1.89
C ALA A 76 3.85 -20.95 -2.24
N VAL A 77 2.59 -20.59 -1.95
CA VAL A 77 2.06 -19.23 -2.11
C VAL A 77 2.88 -18.23 -1.29
N THR A 78 3.19 -18.58 -0.04
CA THR A 78 3.96 -17.70 0.86
C THR A 78 5.39 -17.51 0.36
N PHE A 79 6.05 -18.58 -0.07
CA PHE A 79 7.40 -18.50 -0.63
C PHE A 79 7.45 -17.61 -1.89
N ALA A 80 6.47 -17.77 -2.80
CA ALA A 80 6.36 -16.92 -3.99
C ALA A 80 6.14 -15.43 -3.67
N MET A 81 5.62 -15.12 -2.47
CA MET A 81 5.38 -13.76 -2.00
C MET A 81 6.59 -13.08 -1.37
N VAL A 82 7.67 -13.81 -1.05
CA VAL A 82 8.89 -13.27 -0.43
C VAL A 82 9.45 -12.04 -1.16
N PRO A 83 9.69 -12.04 -2.49
CA PRO A 83 10.26 -10.87 -3.16
C PRO A 83 9.35 -9.65 -3.16
N LEU A 84 8.03 -9.84 -3.01
CA LEU A 84 7.05 -8.76 -2.95
C LEU A 84 6.91 -8.20 -1.53
N ALA A 85 7.01 -9.06 -0.52
CA ALA A 85 6.97 -8.69 0.89
C ALA A 85 8.28 -8.03 1.35
N ALA A 86 9.43 -8.49 0.85
CA ALA A 86 10.75 -7.92 1.13
C ALA A 86 11.01 -6.69 0.26
N VAL A 87 10.24 -5.62 0.52
CA VAL A 87 10.29 -4.37 -0.22
C VAL A 87 11.69 -3.75 -0.17
N PRO A 88 12.29 -3.33 -1.32
CA PRO A 88 13.69 -2.88 -1.37
C PRO A 88 13.91 -1.45 -0.84
N TRP A 89 12.84 -0.66 -0.67
CA TRP A 89 12.94 0.73 -0.21
C TRP A 89 12.96 0.82 1.32
N ILE A 90 14.10 0.47 1.90
CA ILE A 90 14.35 0.49 3.34
C ILE A 90 14.42 1.95 3.85
N GLY A 91 13.89 2.19 5.05
CA GLY A 91 13.94 3.49 5.71
C GLY A 91 12.84 4.47 5.28
N ILE A 92 11.98 4.07 4.34
CA ILE A 92 10.78 4.82 3.96
C ILE A 92 9.51 4.00 4.20
N GLY A 93 8.33 4.64 4.11
CA GLY A 93 7.06 4.01 4.47
C GLY A 93 6.56 2.87 3.59
N GLU A 94 7.32 2.45 2.57
CA GLU A 94 6.89 1.44 1.58
C GLU A 94 6.63 0.06 2.20
N GLY A 95 7.60 -0.48 2.94
CA GLY A 95 7.48 -1.80 3.56
C GLY A 95 6.29 -1.92 4.52
N PRO A 96 6.18 -1.04 5.54
CA PRO A 96 5.04 -1.05 6.44
C PRO A 96 3.71 -0.81 5.72
N PHE A 97 3.67 0.11 4.75
CA PHE A 97 2.46 0.38 3.98
C PHE A 97 2.00 -0.85 3.21
N VAL A 98 2.90 -1.50 2.46
CA VAL A 98 2.63 -2.73 1.72
C VAL A 98 2.09 -3.83 2.65
N ALA A 99 2.72 -4.01 3.81
CA ALA A 99 2.30 -5.02 4.78
C ALA A 99 0.89 -4.75 5.30
N TYR A 100 0.62 -3.53 5.77
CA TYR A 100 -0.68 -3.15 6.31
C TYR A 100 -1.79 -3.10 5.25
N ALA A 101 -1.52 -2.52 4.08
CA ALA A 101 -2.47 -2.44 2.97
C ALA A 101 -2.89 -3.84 2.51
N THR A 102 -1.90 -4.71 2.28
CA THR A 102 -2.16 -6.08 1.83
C THR A 102 -2.91 -6.89 2.89
N ALA A 103 -2.48 -6.82 4.15
CA ALA A 103 -3.17 -7.49 5.25
C ALA A 103 -4.63 -6.99 5.38
N GLY A 104 -4.85 -5.68 5.30
CA GLY A 104 -6.18 -5.08 5.35
C GLY A 104 -7.11 -5.61 4.26
N LEU A 105 -6.63 -5.67 3.02
CA LEU A 105 -7.42 -6.20 1.90
C LEU A 105 -7.72 -7.69 2.04
N LEU A 106 -6.74 -8.51 2.44
CA LEU A 106 -6.89 -9.96 2.58
C LEU A 106 -7.80 -10.37 3.77
N LEU A 107 -7.76 -9.60 4.87
CA LEU A 107 -8.55 -9.88 6.07
C LEU A 107 -10.02 -9.45 5.95
N MET A 108 -10.39 -8.61 4.98
CA MET A 108 -11.74 -8.03 4.85
C MET A 108 -12.88 -9.06 4.78
N ARG A 109 -12.60 -10.25 4.27
CA ARG A 109 -13.58 -11.35 4.19
C ARG A 109 -13.75 -12.13 5.50
N ARG A 110 -12.76 -12.04 6.40
CA ARG A 110 -12.69 -12.82 7.64
C ARG A 110 -13.11 -11.98 8.84
N ASN A 111 -12.53 -10.80 8.96
CA ASN A 111 -12.76 -9.90 10.08
C ASN A 111 -12.61 -8.45 9.60
N VAL A 112 -13.75 -7.78 9.39
CA VAL A 112 -13.80 -6.40 8.89
C VAL A 112 -13.12 -5.42 9.85
N THR A 113 -13.25 -5.63 11.16
CA THR A 113 -12.62 -4.76 12.16
C THR A 113 -11.11 -4.90 12.14
N ALA A 114 -10.57 -6.13 12.10
CA ALA A 114 -9.13 -6.34 11.98
C ALA A 114 -8.59 -5.77 10.65
N ALA A 115 -9.32 -5.97 9.55
CA ALA A 115 -9.00 -5.36 8.26
C ALA A 115 -8.98 -3.82 8.35
N ALA A 116 -9.97 -3.21 9.00
CA ALA A 116 -10.04 -1.77 9.20
C ALA A 116 -8.87 -1.24 10.04
N VAL A 117 -8.45 -1.95 11.08
CA VAL A 117 -7.25 -1.59 11.86
C VAL A 117 -6.01 -1.60 10.96
N MET A 118 -5.82 -2.65 10.15
CA MET A 118 -4.70 -2.70 9.21
C MET A 118 -4.75 -1.56 8.17
N LEU A 119 -5.93 -1.26 7.61
CA LEU A 119 -6.09 -0.13 6.67
C LEU A 119 -5.82 1.23 7.34
N GLY A 120 -6.22 1.40 8.60
CA GLY A 120 -5.91 2.59 9.39
C GLY A 120 -4.41 2.75 9.65
N LEU A 121 -3.70 1.65 9.94
CA LEU A 121 -2.24 1.66 10.09
C LEU A 121 -1.54 1.94 8.75
N ALA A 122 -2.07 1.44 7.63
CA ALA A 122 -1.58 1.83 6.30
C ALA A 122 -1.74 3.33 6.06
N ALA A 123 -2.90 3.90 6.40
CA ALA A 123 -3.16 5.34 6.33
C ALA A 123 -2.34 6.17 7.32
N PHE A 124 -1.94 5.58 8.44
CA PHE A 124 -1.04 6.19 9.42
C PHE A 124 0.45 6.00 9.07
N THR A 125 0.74 5.26 7.99
CA THR A 125 2.08 5.10 7.41
C THR A 125 2.29 6.06 6.23
N LYS A 126 1.29 6.14 5.33
CA LYS A 126 1.36 6.89 4.07
C LYS A 126 -0.01 7.45 3.66
N ASN A 127 0.00 8.57 2.94
CA ASN A 127 -1.22 9.23 2.43
C ASN A 127 -2.04 8.34 1.49
N GLU A 128 -1.38 7.46 0.74
CA GLU A 128 -2.00 6.45 -0.12
C GLU A 128 -2.90 5.48 0.66
N GLY A 129 -2.73 5.35 1.97
CA GLY A 129 -3.63 4.56 2.81
C GLY A 129 -5.00 5.20 3.00
N LEU A 130 -5.10 6.54 2.99
CA LEU A 130 -6.38 7.22 3.01
C LEU A 130 -7.19 6.93 1.76
N THR A 131 -6.56 6.98 0.58
CA THR A 131 -7.22 6.63 -0.68
C THR A 131 -7.61 5.15 -0.71
N LEU A 132 -6.80 4.28 -0.10
CA LEU A 132 -7.11 2.85 -0.01
C LEU A 132 -8.33 2.58 0.90
N ILE A 133 -8.52 3.35 1.97
CA ILE A 133 -9.74 3.26 2.81
C ILE A 133 -10.98 3.63 1.98
N VAL A 134 -10.89 4.71 1.19
CA VAL A 134 -11.97 5.12 0.29
C VAL A 134 -12.23 4.04 -0.75
N ALA A 135 -11.19 3.49 -1.37
CA ALA A 135 -11.30 2.40 -2.34
C ALA A 135 -11.96 1.16 -1.72
N ALA A 136 -11.60 0.79 -0.49
CA ALA A 136 -12.22 -0.32 0.24
C ALA A 136 -13.69 -0.06 0.57
N ALA A 137 -14.05 1.16 1.00
CA ALA A 137 -15.45 1.52 1.28
C ALA A 137 -16.33 1.44 0.01
N ILE A 138 -15.82 1.96 -1.12
CA ILE A 138 -16.51 1.86 -2.41
C ILE A 138 -16.61 0.39 -2.84
N ALA A 139 -15.52 -0.37 -2.76
CA ALA A 139 -15.51 -1.79 -3.11
C ALA A 139 -16.51 -2.60 -2.28
N LEU A 140 -16.60 -2.39 -0.96
CA LEU A 140 -17.61 -3.02 -0.09
C LEU A 140 -19.03 -2.68 -0.54
N THR A 141 -19.27 -1.42 -0.92
CA THR A 141 -20.58 -0.97 -1.42
C THR A 141 -20.94 -1.67 -2.73
N VAL A 142 -20.01 -1.71 -3.69
CA VAL A 142 -20.20 -2.34 -5.01
C VAL A 142 -20.47 -3.84 -4.89
N VAL A 143 -19.81 -4.54 -3.96
CA VAL A 143 -20.07 -5.98 -3.71
C VAL A 143 -21.28 -6.25 -2.81
N GLY A 144 -22.12 -5.25 -2.54
CA GLY A 144 -23.35 -5.40 -1.76
C GLY A 144 -23.17 -5.47 -0.24
N ARG A 145 -21.96 -5.23 0.28
CA ARG A 145 -21.61 -5.25 1.71
C ARG A 145 -21.64 -3.86 2.35
N ARG A 146 -22.57 -2.98 1.94
CA ARG A 146 -22.68 -1.59 2.42
C ARG A 146 -22.72 -1.44 3.95
N ARG A 147 -23.29 -2.42 4.68
CA ARG A 147 -23.35 -2.40 6.16
C ARG A 147 -21.96 -2.52 6.80
N ASP A 148 -21.03 -3.20 6.14
CA ASP A 148 -19.66 -3.35 6.63
C ASP A 148 -18.83 -2.07 6.48
N VAL A 149 -19.28 -1.08 5.69
CA VAL A 149 -18.60 0.22 5.57
C VAL A 149 -18.54 0.94 6.90
N ILE A 150 -19.59 0.87 7.73
CA ILE A 150 -19.62 1.49 9.07
C ILE A 150 -18.57 0.84 9.99
N ARG A 151 -18.26 -0.44 9.76
CA ARG A 151 -17.23 -1.16 10.52
C ARG A 151 -15.80 -0.76 10.12
N LEU A 152 -15.63 0.08 9.10
CA LEU A 152 -14.36 0.69 8.75
C LEU A 152 -13.98 1.86 9.66
N TRP A 153 -14.78 2.20 10.69
CA TRP A 153 -14.46 3.29 11.61
C TRP A 153 -13.03 3.23 12.21
N PRO A 154 -12.42 2.06 12.55
CA PRO A 154 -11.04 2.05 13.05
C PRO A 154 -10.04 2.57 12.01
N ALA A 155 -10.32 2.35 10.72
CA ALA A 155 -9.47 2.81 9.64
C ALA A 155 -9.39 4.34 9.57
N ILE A 156 -10.43 5.03 10.01
CA ILE A 156 -10.47 6.50 10.12
C ILE A 156 -9.93 6.97 11.47
N ALA A 157 -10.30 6.28 12.56
CA ALA A 157 -9.91 6.67 13.91
C ALA A 157 -8.39 6.62 14.14
N ILE A 158 -7.69 5.65 13.55
CA ILE A 158 -6.23 5.50 13.70
C ILE A 158 -5.44 6.69 13.12
N PRO A 159 -5.66 7.11 11.86
CA PRO A 159 -4.96 8.27 11.30
C PRO A 159 -5.53 9.62 11.77
N ALA A 160 -6.69 9.65 12.45
CA ALA A 160 -7.36 10.89 12.86
C ALA A 160 -6.49 11.84 13.71
N PRO A 161 -5.71 11.40 14.71
CA PRO A 161 -4.87 12.31 15.49
C PRO A 161 -3.87 13.09 14.64
N TRP A 162 -3.25 12.43 13.66
CA TRP A 162 -2.33 13.09 12.73
C TRP A 162 -3.08 14.04 11.78
N LEU A 163 -4.24 13.63 11.24
CA LEU A 163 -5.07 14.52 10.42
C LEU A 163 -5.50 15.78 11.16
N ILE A 164 -5.88 15.64 12.44
CA ILE A 164 -6.24 16.76 13.32
C ILE A 164 -5.04 17.68 13.54
N ALA A 165 -3.91 17.13 13.98
CA ALA A 165 -2.69 17.92 14.23
C ALA A 165 -2.26 18.67 12.96
N ARG A 166 -2.25 17.98 11.82
CA ARG A 166 -1.96 18.56 10.51
C ARG A 166 -2.89 19.72 10.17
N ALA A 167 -4.20 19.56 10.36
CA ALA A 167 -5.18 20.60 10.10
C ALA A 167 -4.99 21.81 11.03
N MET A 168 -4.74 21.57 12.32
CA MET A 168 -4.48 22.62 13.31
C MET A 168 -3.23 23.44 12.95
N HIS A 169 -2.17 22.78 12.47
CA HIS A 169 -0.92 23.42 12.06
C HIS A 169 -0.91 23.90 10.60
N ARG A 170 -2.03 23.75 9.86
CA ARG A 170 -2.17 24.14 8.45
C ARG A 170 -1.04 23.57 7.56
N LEU A 171 -0.59 22.36 7.85
CA LEU A 171 0.48 21.73 7.09
C LEU A 171 -0.05 21.40 5.68
N PRO A 172 0.64 21.85 4.61
CA PRO A 172 0.16 21.71 3.25
C PRO A 172 -0.02 20.25 2.84
N MET A 173 -0.74 20.04 1.74
CA MET A 173 -0.95 18.73 1.14
C MET A 173 -0.32 18.79 -0.23
N ASP A 174 0.73 18.01 -0.49
CA ASP A 174 1.52 18.10 -1.73
C ASP A 174 0.63 18.05 -2.98
N ILE A 175 -0.44 17.25 -2.92
CA ILE A 175 -1.36 17.06 -4.03
C ILE A 175 -2.47 18.13 -4.06
N VAL A 176 -2.99 18.56 -2.90
CA VAL A 176 -4.13 19.50 -2.82
C VAL A 176 -3.62 20.92 -2.63
N THR A 177 -2.96 21.41 -3.67
CA THR A 177 -2.52 22.80 -3.80
C THR A 177 -3.45 23.59 -4.72
N ALA A 178 -3.31 24.92 -4.73
CA ALA A 178 -4.07 25.78 -5.64
C ALA A 178 -3.92 25.29 -7.09
N GLY A 179 -5.02 25.23 -7.84
CA GLY A 179 -5.05 24.72 -9.21
C GLY A 179 -5.13 23.19 -9.35
N PHE A 180 -5.47 22.45 -8.29
CA PHE A 180 -5.68 21.00 -8.36
C PHE A 180 -6.59 20.58 -9.53
N PHE A 181 -7.80 21.15 -9.61
CA PHE A 181 -8.76 20.81 -10.67
C PHE A 181 -8.32 21.31 -12.06
N SER A 182 -7.65 22.47 -12.14
CA SER A 182 -7.17 22.99 -13.42
C SER A 182 -6.08 22.11 -14.00
N ARG A 183 -5.13 21.63 -13.18
CA ARG A 183 -4.08 20.69 -13.62
C ARG A 183 -4.65 19.37 -14.11
N ILE A 184 -5.65 18.83 -13.40
CA ILE A 184 -6.35 17.62 -13.85
C ILE A 184 -7.02 17.86 -15.19
N ALA A 185 -7.80 18.94 -15.33
CA ALA A 185 -8.50 19.25 -16.58
C ALA A 185 -7.52 19.44 -17.75
N GLU A 186 -6.42 20.17 -17.54
CA GLU A 186 -5.38 20.41 -18.54
C GLU A 186 -4.72 19.10 -19.00
N ARG A 187 -4.34 18.23 -18.06
CA ARG A 187 -3.68 16.95 -18.38
C ARG A 187 -4.63 15.88 -18.90
N LEU A 188 -5.93 15.98 -18.61
CA LEU A 188 -6.95 15.18 -19.27
C LEU A 188 -7.19 15.65 -20.71
N ALA A 189 -7.12 16.96 -20.97
CA ALA A 189 -7.21 17.51 -22.32
C ALA A 189 -5.97 17.17 -23.18
N ASN A 190 -4.80 17.03 -22.56
CA ASN A 190 -3.57 16.58 -23.21
C ASN A 190 -2.88 15.44 -22.42
N PRO A 191 -3.31 14.18 -22.58
CA PRO A 191 -2.76 13.05 -21.84
C PRO A 191 -1.40 12.57 -22.35
N ALA A 192 -0.92 13.07 -23.50
CA ALA A 192 0.29 12.59 -24.15
C ALA A 192 1.53 12.62 -23.24
N PRO A 193 1.81 13.67 -22.43
CA PRO A 193 2.98 13.68 -21.54
C PRO A 193 2.93 12.57 -20.48
N LEU A 194 1.75 12.27 -19.92
CA LEU A 194 1.59 11.20 -18.94
C LEU A 194 1.77 9.83 -19.59
N VAL A 195 1.18 9.61 -20.76
CA VAL A 195 1.33 8.34 -21.50
C VAL A 195 2.79 8.10 -21.87
N GLN A 196 3.49 9.11 -22.38
CA GLN A 196 4.92 9.02 -22.70
C GLN A 196 5.77 8.73 -21.46
N ALA A 197 5.51 9.41 -20.34
CA ALA A 197 6.20 9.15 -19.09
C ALA A 197 5.99 7.71 -18.59
N LEU A 198 4.76 7.20 -18.66
CA LEU A 198 4.44 5.82 -18.27
C LEU A 198 5.05 4.77 -19.21
N GLN A 199 5.15 5.05 -20.51
CA GLN A 199 5.83 4.17 -21.48
C GLN A 199 7.34 4.09 -21.22
N GLN A 200 7.95 5.19 -20.79
CA GLN A 200 9.37 5.23 -20.43
C GLN A 200 9.64 4.65 -19.04
N ALA A 201 8.64 4.60 -18.18
CA ALA A 201 8.74 3.99 -16.86
C ALA A 201 8.76 2.47 -16.99
N SER A 202 9.96 1.88 -16.90
CA SER A 202 10.08 0.43 -16.84
C SER A 202 9.38 -0.08 -15.58
N LEU A 203 8.34 -0.90 -15.76
CA LEU A 203 7.76 -1.71 -14.69
C LEU A 203 8.74 -2.78 -14.18
N GLY A 204 9.87 -2.97 -14.88
CA GLY A 204 10.79 -4.07 -14.66
C GLY A 204 10.11 -5.43 -14.70
N LYS A 205 10.85 -6.47 -14.31
CA LYS A 205 10.29 -7.76 -13.85
C LYS A 205 9.25 -8.36 -14.82
N HIS A 206 9.50 -8.30 -16.14
CA HIS A 206 8.54 -8.72 -17.17
C HIS A 206 7.97 -10.12 -16.95
N LEU A 207 8.80 -11.06 -16.46
CA LEU A 207 8.36 -12.42 -16.14
C LEU A 207 7.29 -12.45 -15.03
N LEU A 208 7.41 -11.60 -14.01
CA LEU A 208 6.40 -11.48 -12.96
C LEU A 208 5.07 -11.01 -13.53
N TRP A 209 5.09 -10.00 -14.41
CA TRP A 209 3.89 -9.47 -15.05
C TRP A 209 3.22 -10.48 -15.96
N ILE A 210 4.00 -11.19 -16.78
CA ILE A 210 3.50 -12.26 -17.65
C ILE A 210 2.87 -13.37 -16.80
N ALA A 211 3.56 -13.83 -15.76
CA ALA A 211 3.03 -14.86 -14.86
C ALA A 211 1.75 -14.41 -14.16
N LEU A 212 1.69 -13.16 -13.70
CA LEU A 212 0.51 -12.61 -13.04
C LEU A 212 -0.67 -12.48 -14.01
N LEU A 213 -0.43 -12.01 -15.24
CA LEU A 213 -1.45 -11.92 -16.28
C LEU A 213 -2.00 -13.29 -16.64
N LEU A 214 -1.13 -14.28 -16.87
CA LEU A 214 -1.55 -15.66 -17.14
C LEU A 214 -2.35 -16.23 -15.95
N GLY A 215 -1.90 -15.98 -14.72
CA GLY A 215 -2.61 -16.38 -13.52
C GLY A 215 -4.00 -15.75 -13.40
N ILE A 216 -4.13 -14.47 -13.73
CA ILE A 216 -5.43 -13.78 -13.79
C ILE A 216 -6.33 -14.42 -14.83
N VAL A 217 -5.82 -14.72 -16.04
CA VAL A 217 -6.60 -15.36 -17.11
C VAL A 217 -7.09 -16.75 -16.70
N ILE A 218 -6.19 -17.59 -16.17
CA ILE A 218 -6.52 -18.96 -15.73
C ILE A 218 -7.52 -18.94 -14.57
N ALA A 219 -7.31 -18.06 -13.58
CA ALA A 219 -8.16 -17.95 -12.41
C ALA A 219 -9.34 -16.97 -12.56
N ALA A 220 -9.59 -16.44 -13.77
CA ALA A 220 -10.49 -15.30 -14.01
C ALA A 220 -11.87 -15.51 -13.39
N ARG A 221 -12.46 -16.70 -13.57
CA ARG A 221 -13.77 -17.04 -13.01
C ARG A 221 -13.75 -17.06 -11.48
N VAL A 222 -12.73 -17.65 -10.86
CA VAL A 222 -12.61 -17.74 -9.39
C VAL A 222 -12.40 -16.36 -8.80
N LEU A 223 -11.48 -15.59 -9.38
CA LEU A 223 -11.18 -14.22 -9.01
C LEU A 223 -12.42 -13.33 -9.11
N TRP A 224 -13.13 -13.40 -10.24
CA TRP A 224 -14.34 -12.62 -10.45
C TRP A 224 -15.49 -13.06 -9.55
N VAL A 225 -15.55 -14.28 -9.01
CA VAL A 225 -16.66 -14.67 -8.12
C VAL A 225 -16.32 -14.41 -6.66
N ARG A 226 -15.08 -14.70 -6.24
CA ARG A 226 -14.70 -14.72 -4.82
C ARG A 226 -13.87 -13.52 -4.38
N GLU A 227 -13.12 -12.91 -5.30
CA GLU A 227 -12.14 -11.85 -4.98
C GLU A 227 -12.53 -10.48 -5.57
N ARG A 228 -13.80 -10.31 -5.99
CA ARG A 228 -14.33 -9.04 -6.51
C ARG A 228 -13.95 -7.83 -5.67
N PHE A 229 -14.09 -7.95 -4.34
CA PHE A 229 -13.76 -6.88 -3.42
C PHE A 229 -12.31 -6.41 -3.57
N VAL A 230 -11.35 -7.33 -3.53
CA VAL A 230 -9.92 -7.00 -3.62
C VAL A 230 -9.60 -6.41 -4.99
N LEU A 231 -10.12 -7.00 -6.07
CA LEU A 231 -9.90 -6.51 -7.43
C LEU A 231 -10.44 -5.10 -7.64
N ILE A 232 -11.65 -4.81 -7.16
CA ILE A 232 -12.26 -3.47 -7.27
C ILE A 232 -11.45 -2.47 -6.43
N ALA A 233 -11.06 -2.83 -5.19
CA ALA A 233 -10.26 -1.95 -4.34
C ALA A 233 -8.89 -1.62 -4.99
N LEU A 234 -8.21 -2.62 -5.56
CA LEU A 234 -6.94 -2.42 -6.25
C LEU A 234 -7.09 -1.59 -7.54
N ALA A 235 -8.14 -1.81 -8.31
CA ALA A 235 -8.43 -1.02 -9.51
C ALA A 235 -8.72 0.45 -9.16
N LEU A 236 -9.52 0.70 -8.12
CA LEU A 236 -9.78 2.06 -7.63
C LEU A 236 -8.52 2.72 -7.07
N GLN A 237 -7.68 1.97 -6.36
CA GLN A 237 -6.41 2.50 -5.86
C GLN A 237 -5.45 2.88 -7.00
N LEU A 238 -5.40 2.08 -8.07
CA LEU A 238 -4.65 2.42 -9.28
C LEU A 238 -5.18 3.71 -9.92
N VAL A 239 -6.51 3.89 -9.98
CA VAL A 239 -7.12 5.15 -10.46
C VAL A 239 -6.69 6.32 -9.57
N PHE A 240 -6.67 6.18 -8.25
CA PHE A 240 -6.17 7.23 -7.36
C PHE A 240 -4.70 7.58 -7.62
N TYR A 241 -3.84 6.61 -7.92
CA TYR A 241 -2.44 6.89 -8.32
C TYR A 241 -2.35 7.66 -9.64
N VAL A 242 -3.16 7.30 -10.64
CA VAL A 242 -3.22 8.05 -11.91
C VAL A 242 -3.72 9.47 -11.66
N VAL A 243 -4.75 9.66 -10.84
CA VAL A 243 -5.26 10.99 -10.45
C VAL A 243 -4.17 11.79 -9.73
N ALA A 244 -3.35 11.18 -8.89
CA ALA A 244 -2.22 11.87 -8.25
C ALA A 244 -1.20 12.40 -9.28
N TYR A 245 -0.92 11.66 -10.36
CA TYR A 245 -0.10 12.15 -11.47
C TYR A 245 -0.78 13.23 -12.30
N LEU A 246 -2.09 13.20 -12.43
CA LEU A 246 -2.83 14.29 -13.08
C LEU A 246 -2.85 15.55 -12.20
N ALA A 247 -2.88 15.39 -10.88
CA ALA A 247 -2.98 16.49 -9.93
C ALA A 247 -1.64 17.11 -9.51
N THR A 248 -0.51 16.41 -9.70
CA THR A 248 0.78 16.83 -9.15
C THR A 248 1.22 18.21 -9.65
N PRO A 249 1.78 19.10 -8.82
CA PRO A 249 2.37 20.34 -9.30
C PRO A 249 3.74 20.13 -9.97
N HIS A 250 4.31 18.93 -9.89
CA HIS A 250 5.62 18.60 -10.43
C HIS A 250 5.59 18.24 -11.92
N ASP A 251 6.77 18.21 -12.53
CA ASP A 251 6.97 17.63 -13.85
C ASP A 251 6.52 16.14 -13.84
N ILE A 252 5.68 15.77 -14.80
CA ILE A 252 5.08 14.42 -14.85
C ILE A 252 6.17 13.37 -15.07
N ALA A 253 7.11 13.63 -15.98
CA ALA A 253 8.15 12.65 -16.32
C ALA A 253 9.09 12.39 -15.14
N TRP A 254 9.44 13.43 -14.38
CA TRP A 254 10.16 13.29 -13.12
C TRP A 254 9.34 12.51 -12.10
N HIS A 255 8.08 12.89 -11.86
CA HIS A 255 7.27 12.26 -10.83
C HIS A 255 7.05 10.77 -11.10
N VAL A 256 6.66 10.42 -12.33
CA VAL A 256 6.46 9.03 -12.76
C VAL A 256 7.76 8.22 -12.62
N ARG A 257 8.90 8.75 -13.05
CA ARG A 257 10.20 8.05 -12.98
C ARG A 257 10.58 7.64 -11.57
N TRP A 258 10.26 8.45 -10.57
CA TRP A 258 10.69 8.23 -9.18
C TRP A 258 9.66 7.49 -8.32
N SER A 259 8.37 7.51 -8.67
CA SER A 259 7.32 6.91 -7.84
C SER A 259 6.58 5.75 -8.51
N TRP A 260 6.64 5.55 -9.83
CA TRP A 260 5.80 4.55 -10.50
C TRP A 260 6.06 3.12 -10.04
N ASP A 261 7.32 2.66 -10.01
CA ASP A 261 7.66 1.30 -9.55
C ASP A 261 7.18 1.06 -8.11
N ARG A 262 7.34 2.06 -7.24
CA ARG A 262 6.87 2.04 -5.84
C ARG A 262 5.35 1.94 -5.72
N LEU A 263 4.63 2.81 -6.43
CA LEU A 263 3.16 2.82 -6.40
C LEU A 263 2.56 1.53 -6.95
N VAL A 264 3.17 0.95 -7.97
CA VAL A 264 2.75 -0.36 -8.48
C VAL A 264 3.03 -1.45 -7.45
N TRP A 265 4.18 -1.39 -6.76
CA TRP A 265 4.55 -2.31 -5.69
C TRP A 265 3.56 -2.32 -4.52
N HIS A 266 2.86 -1.21 -4.26
CA HIS A 266 1.79 -1.17 -3.28
C HIS A 266 0.66 -2.17 -3.57
N LEU A 267 0.39 -2.44 -4.86
CA LEU A 267 -0.76 -3.23 -5.31
C LEU A 267 -0.40 -4.69 -5.53
N MET A 268 0.84 -4.96 -5.96
CA MET A 268 1.27 -6.29 -6.38
C MET A 268 1.10 -7.38 -5.31
N PRO A 269 1.43 -7.17 -4.03
CA PRO A 269 1.37 -8.24 -3.05
C PRO A 269 -0.07 -8.74 -2.84
N ALA A 270 -1.05 -7.84 -2.73
CA ALA A 270 -2.45 -8.22 -2.62
C ALA A 270 -2.95 -8.95 -3.88
N LEU A 271 -2.61 -8.45 -5.08
CA LEU A 271 -3.00 -9.06 -6.35
C LEU A 271 -2.38 -10.46 -6.51
N THR A 272 -1.08 -10.58 -6.30
CA THR A 272 -0.35 -11.85 -6.38
C THR A 272 -0.87 -12.85 -5.36
N ALA A 273 -1.11 -12.43 -4.11
CA ALA A 273 -1.65 -13.31 -3.08
C ALA A 273 -3.02 -13.90 -3.47
N VAL A 274 -3.95 -13.09 -3.99
CA VAL A 274 -5.28 -13.60 -4.40
C VAL A 274 -5.20 -14.46 -5.66
N VAL A 275 -4.34 -14.12 -6.63
CA VAL A 275 -4.14 -14.91 -7.85
C VAL A 275 -3.54 -16.27 -7.51
N LEU A 276 -2.43 -16.31 -6.78
CA LEU A 276 -1.76 -17.56 -6.43
C LEU A 276 -2.63 -18.44 -5.53
N THR A 277 -3.35 -17.88 -4.57
CA THR A 277 -4.28 -18.64 -3.72
C THR A 277 -5.44 -19.22 -4.55
N SER A 278 -5.94 -18.47 -5.54
CA SER A 278 -7.00 -18.95 -6.45
C SER A 278 -6.51 -20.08 -7.35
N LEU A 279 -5.30 -19.97 -7.90
CA LEU A 279 -4.67 -21.02 -8.70
C LEU A 279 -4.40 -22.27 -7.88
N ALA A 280 -3.85 -22.11 -6.67
CA ALA A 280 -3.59 -23.22 -5.76
C ALA A 280 -4.88 -23.96 -5.42
N LYS A 281 -5.98 -23.24 -5.19
CA LYS A 281 -7.30 -23.84 -4.94
C LYS A 281 -7.83 -24.62 -6.14
N LEU A 282 -7.56 -24.18 -7.37
CA LEU A 282 -7.93 -24.93 -8.58
C LEU A 282 -7.10 -26.21 -8.75
N ALA A 283 -5.87 -26.24 -8.24
CA ALA A 283 -4.96 -27.38 -8.34
C ALA A 283 -5.18 -28.44 -7.25
N VAL A 284 -5.71 -28.07 -6.08
CA VAL A 284 -6.03 -29.02 -5.01
C VAL A 284 -7.33 -29.76 -5.36
N PRO A 285 -7.33 -31.10 -5.48
CA PRO A 285 -8.53 -31.87 -5.75
C PRO A 285 -9.60 -31.58 -4.68
N ALA A 286 -10.85 -31.37 -5.08
CA ALA A 286 -11.94 -31.41 -4.13
C ALA A 286 -11.98 -32.83 -3.53
N GLU A 287 -11.66 -32.96 -2.24
CA GLU A 287 -11.96 -34.18 -1.50
C GLU A 287 -13.46 -34.42 -1.66
N ARG A 288 -13.82 -35.49 -2.40
CA ARG A 288 -15.20 -35.93 -2.64
C ARG A 288 -15.66 -36.80 -1.50
#